data_AF-A0A1Q7DK81-F1
#
_entry.id   AF-A0A1Q7DK81-F1
#
_cell.length_a   1.000
_cell.length_b   1.000
_cell.length_c   1.000
_cell.angle_alpha   90.00
_cell.angle_beta   90.00
_cell.angle_gamma   90.00
#
_symmetry.space_group_name_H-M   'P 1'
#
loop_
_entity.id
_entity.type
_entity.pdbx_description
1 polymer ?
#
loop_
_entity_poly.entity_id
_entity_poly.type
_entity_poly.pdbx_seq_one_letter_code
_entity_poly.pdbx_strand_id
1 'polypeptide(L)'
;MAITTVCGNVPVEQATRNLFRVLSLVRPPPSLLIGQGASRPLLRPLETAIHFHGADGLGELDGVRNADGSPRYQQPALPRTLPTAQGVWNECLHRYPHELTLITLGPLTNLATALAREPSPIRKLRAVISMGGALAVPGNVTPAAEFNIFADPHAAQRVAQSGLPLTLVPLDVGTQVALTRDAIRRLTAETTDPSVSTSR
;
A
#
# COMPACT_ATOMS: atom_id res chain seq x y z
N MET A 1 7.29 -13.94 0.05
CA MET A 1 6.99 -12.50 0.17
C MET A 1 5.91 -12.16 -0.83
N ALA A 2 4.96 -11.30 -0.46
CA ALA A 2 3.84 -10.93 -1.30
C ALA A 2 3.51 -9.45 -1.15
N ILE A 3 2.94 -8.84 -2.20
CA ILE A 3 2.36 -7.50 -2.15
C ILE A 3 0.91 -7.59 -2.62
N THR A 4 0.01 -6.97 -1.87
CA THR A 4 -1.41 -6.89 -2.24
C THR A 4 -1.88 -5.46 -2.27
N THR A 5 -2.58 -5.06 -3.33
CA THR A 5 -3.15 -3.72 -3.45
C THR A 5 -4.56 -3.65 -2.87
N VAL A 6 -5.01 -2.44 -2.51
CA VAL A 6 -6.34 -2.15 -1.99
C VAL A 6 -6.73 -0.75 -2.44
N CYS A 7 -8.03 -0.48 -2.57
CA CYS A 7 -8.52 0.89 -2.75
C CYS A 7 -8.16 1.77 -1.53
N GLY A 8 -7.95 3.07 -1.75
CA GLY A 8 -7.62 4.03 -0.71
C GLY A 8 -7.26 5.37 -1.34
N ASN A 9 -5.97 5.73 -1.33
CA ASN A 9 -5.49 6.96 -1.97
C ASN A 9 -5.97 7.13 -3.41
N VAL A 10 -6.05 6.02 -4.14
CA VAL A 10 -6.59 5.89 -5.49
C VAL A 10 -7.48 4.62 -5.57
N PRO A 11 -8.30 4.47 -6.64
CA PRO A 11 -8.96 3.20 -6.94
C PRO A 11 -7.95 2.05 -7.05
N VAL A 12 -8.38 0.82 -6.74
CA VAL A 12 -7.45 -0.33 -6.63
C VAL A 12 -6.75 -0.61 -7.97
N GLU A 13 -7.41 -0.37 -9.09
CA GLU A 13 -6.85 -0.55 -10.44
C GLU A 13 -5.66 0.38 -10.67
N GLN A 14 -5.77 1.64 -10.22
CA GLN A 14 -4.67 2.60 -10.26
C GLN A 14 -3.57 2.24 -9.25
N ALA A 15 -3.93 1.76 -8.05
CA ALA A 15 -2.95 1.27 -7.07
C ALA A 15 -2.14 0.08 -7.63
N THR A 16 -2.81 -0.86 -8.30
CA THR A 16 -2.15 -1.98 -9.00
C THR A 16 -1.24 -1.48 -10.11
N ARG A 17 -1.70 -0.52 -10.94
CA ARG A 17 -0.86 0.10 -11.95
C ARG A 17 0.39 0.74 -11.35
N ASN A 18 0.24 1.50 -10.27
CA ASN A 18 1.35 2.13 -9.56
C ASN A 18 2.34 1.11 -9.02
N LEU A 19 1.86 -0.01 -8.45
CA LEU A 19 2.72 -1.10 -8.02
C LEU A 19 3.56 -1.63 -9.18
N PHE A 20 2.96 -1.97 -10.32
CA PHE A 20 3.72 -2.49 -11.47
C PHE A 20 4.69 -1.46 -12.06
N ARG A 21 4.37 -0.17 -12.00
CA ARG A 21 5.29 0.90 -12.38
C ARG A 21 6.51 0.96 -11.46
N VAL A 22 6.32 0.84 -10.15
CA VAL A 22 7.45 0.77 -9.21
C VAL A 22 8.27 -0.50 -9.46
N LEU A 23 7.60 -1.64 -9.65
CA LEU A 23 8.25 -2.92 -9.94
C LEU A 23 9.00 -2.95 -11.27
N SER A 24 8.70 -2.07 -12.24
CA SER A 24 9.51 -1.94 -13.46
C SER A 24 10.81 -1.15 -13.24
N LEU A 25 10.90 -0.40 -12.14
CA LEU A 25 12.08 0.39 -11.77
C LEU A 25 12.99 -0.35 -10.77
N VAL A 26 12.42 -1.28 -10.01
CA VAL A 26 13.18 -2.16 -9.10
C VAL A 26 13.31 -3.55 -9.70
N ARG A 27 14.24 -4.37 -9.19
CA ARG A 27 14.37 -5.79 -9.57
C ARG A 27 13.77 -6.65 -8.47
N PRO A 28 12.45 -6.91 -8.46
CA PRO A 28 11.85 -7.73 -7.42
C PRO A 28 12.32 -9.19 -7.54
N PRO A 29 12.31 -9.95 -6.43
CA PRO A 29 12.60 -11.38 -6.50
C PRO A 29 11.55 -12.10 -7.37
N PRO A 30 11.94 -13.09 -8.20
CA PRO A 30 11.01 -13.81 -9.07
C PRO A 30 9.86 -14.51 -8.35
N SER A 31 10.03 -14.81 -7.07
CA SER A 31 9.03 -15.47 -6.22
C SER A 31 8.04 -14.50 -5.57
N LEU A 32 8.05 -13.21 -5.93
CA LEU A 32 7.12 -12.23 -5.39
C LEU A 32 5.70 -12.49 -5.91
N LEU A 33 4.79 -12.81 -5.00
CA LEU A 33 3.37 -12.93 -5.34
C LEU A 33 2.70 -11.56 -5.29
N ILE A 34 1.85 -11.27 -6.27
CA ILE A 34 1.10 -10.01 -6.37
C ILE A 34 -0.38 -10.32 -6.43
N GLY A 35 -1.16 -9.70 -5.55
CA GLY A 35 -2.62 -9.86 -5.52
C GLY A 35 -3.35 -8.53 -5.62
N GLN A 36 -4.42 -8.48 -6.39
CA GLN A 36 -5.32 -7.32 -6.38
C GLN A 36 -6.41 -7.53 -5.33
N GLY A 37 -6.59 -6.56 -4.44
CA GLY A 37 -7.55 -6.63 -3.35
C GLY A 37 -8.89 -5.96 -3.65
N ALA A 38 -9.51 -5.46 -2.60
CA ALA A 38 -10.81 -4.81 -2.63
C ALA A 38 -10.77 -3.51 -3.44
N SER A 39 -11.76 -3.35 -4.33
CA SER A 39 -11.98 -2.13 -5.12
C SER A 39 -12.84 -1.08 -4.40
N ARG A 40 -13.46 -1.43 -3.27
CA ARG A 40 -14.29 -0.54 -2.46
C ARG A 40 -14.24 -0.92 -0.97
N PRO A 41 -14.51 0.04 -0.06
CA PRO A 41 -14.72 -0.23 1.35
C PRO A 41 -15.86 -1.24 1.60
N LEU A 42 -15.93 -1.79 2.81
CA LEU A 42 -16.92 -2.79 3.16
C LEU A 42 -18.36 -2.30 2.99
N LEU A 43 -18.67 -1.12 3.55
CA LEU A 43 -20.04 -0.58 3.61
C LEU A 43 -20.19 0.83 3.02
N ARG A 44 -19.13 1.64 3.04
CA ARG A 44 -19.18 3.04 2.57
C ARG A 44 -18.79 3.15 1.09
N PRO A 45 -19.22 4.21 0.40
CA PRO A 45 -18.65 4.59 -0.88
C PRO A 45 -17.13 4.78 -0.76
N LEU A 46 -16.40 4.52 -1.85
CA LEU A 46 -14.98 4.82 -1.91
C LEU A 46 -14.77 6.33 -1.94
N GLU A 47 -14.09 6.87 -0.93
CA GLU A 47 -13.54 8.22 -0.92
C GLU A 47 -12.02 8.11 -1.11
N THR A 48 -11.47 8.85 -2.07
CA THR A 48 -10.04 8.79 -2.43
C THR A 48 -9.28 10.02 -1.97
N ALA A 49 -7.95 9.92 -1.89
CA ALA A 49 -7.05 11.02 -1.56
C ALA A 49 -6.29 11.56 -2.79
N ILE A 50 -6.89 11.50 -3.98
CA ILE A 50 -6.27 11.98 -5.23
C ILE A 50 -5.92 13.46 -5.19
N HIS A 51 -6.64 14.26 -4.41
CA HIS A 51 -6.32 15.68 -4.20
C HIS A 51 -4.99 15.89 -3.47
N PHE A 52 -4.52 14.88 -2.72
CA PHE A 52 -3.24 14.90 -2.01
C PHE A 52 -2.14 14.16 -2.79
N HIS A 53 -2.47 13.04 -3.44
CA HIS A 53 -1.50 12.17 -4.11
C HIS A 53 -1.42 12.34 -5.63
N GLY A 54 -2.21 13.24 -6.22
CA GLY A 54 -2.39 13.35 -7.67
C GLY A 54 -3.41 12.34 -8.20
N ALA A 55 -3.94 12.60 -9.40
CA ALA A 55 -4.88 11.75 -10.10
C ALA A 55 -4.33 10.33 -10.34
N ASP A 56 -3.02 10.22 -10.59
CA ASP A 56 -2.34 8.94 -10.74
C ASP A 56 -1.91 8.30 -9.41
N GLY A 57 -2.01 9.01 -8.28
CA GLY A 57 -1.59 8.57 -6.95
C GLY A 57 -0.08 8.57 -6.71
N LEU A 58 0.72 9.13 -7.64
CA LEU A 58 2.18 9.21 -7.56
C LEU A 58 2.69 10.64 -7.80
N GLY A 59 1.84 11.66 -7.70
CA GLY A 59 2.22 13.06 -7.89
C GLY A 59 2.25 13.48 -9.36
N GLU A 60 1.32 12.99 -10.18
CA GLU A 60 1.16 13.34 -11.60
C GLU A 60 2.36 12.90 -12.47
N LEU A 61 2.99 11.76 -12.14
CA LEU A 61 4.03 11.16 -12.97
C LEU A 61 3.54 10.88 -14.39
N ASP A 62 2.26 10.54 -14.54
CA ASP A 62 1.60 10.39 -15.85
C ASP A 62 1.61 11.68 -16.69
N GLY A 63 1.79 12.84 -16.07
CA GLY A 63 1.92 14.15 -16.72
C GLY A 63 3.35 14.54 -17.07
N VAL A 64 4.36 13.85 -16.53
CA VAL A 64 5.77 14.22 -16.74
C VAL A 64 6.22 13.80 -18.15
N ARG A 65 6.85 14.74 -18.87
CA ARG A 65 7.32 14.55 -20.25
C ARG A 65 8.84 14.75 -20.35
N ASN A 66 9.46 14.05 -21.29
CA ASN A 66 10.83 14.33 -21.74
C ASN A 66 10.86 15.58 -22.63
N ALA A 67 12.06 16.05 -22.98
CA ALA A 67 12.24 17.22 -23.85
C ALA A 67 11.61 17.05 -25.25
N ASP A 68 11.51 15.82 -25.74
CA ASP A 68 10.88 15.46 -27.02
C ASP A 68 9.36 15.30 -26.93
N GLY A 69 8.76 15.56 -25.75
CA GLY A 69 7.33 15.40 -25.51
C GLY A 69 6.87 13.96 -25.27
N SER A 70 7.77 12.97 -25.27
CA SER A 70 7.43 11.58 -24.90
C SER A 70 7.15 11.45 -23.40
N PRO A 71 6.30 10.48 -22.96
CA PRO A 71 6.12 10.20 -21.53
C PRO A 71 7.45 9.84 -20.87
N ARG A 72 7.81 10.55 -19.79
CA ARG A 72 9.05 10.26 -19.04
C ARG A 72 8.98 8.90 -18.35
N TYR A 73 7.81 8.56 -17.82
CA TYR A 73 7.54 7.29 -17.15
C TYR A 73 6.57 6.49 -18.01
N GLN A 74 7.03 5.37 -18.54
CA GLN A 74 6.18 4.50 -19.35
C GLN A 74 5.06 3.88 -18.51
N GLN A 75 3.97 3.55 -19.19
CA GLN A 75 2.90 2.76 -18.57
C GLN A 75 3.40 1.32 -18.39
N PRO A 76 3.24 0.71 -17.21
CA PRO A 76 3.72 -0.64 -16.98
C PRO A 76 2.86 -1.66 -17.73
N ALA A 77 3.47 -2.76 -18.15
CA ALA A 77 2.74 -3.92 -18.63
C ALA A 77 2.02 -4.59 -17.44
N LEU A 78 0.69 -4.72 -17.54
CA LEU A 78 -0.11 -5.37 -16.51
C LEU A 78 -0.46 -6.81 -16.92
N PRO A 79 -0.45 -7.77 -15.99
CA PRO A 79 -1.02 -9.08 -16.22
C PRO A 79 -2.50 -8.98 -16.58
N ARG A 80 -2.99 -9.90 -17.43
CA ARG A 80 -4.43 -9.97 -17.79
C ARG A 80 -5.32 -10.22 -16.57
N THR A 81 -4.83 -11.04 -15.65
CA THR A 81 -5.52 -11.38 -14.41
C THR A 81 -4.50 -11.42 -13.27
N LEU A 82 -4.97 -11.10 -12.08
CA LEU A 82 -4.22 -11.23 -10.83
C LEU A 82 -5.04 -12.07 -9.85
N PRO A 83 -4.39 -12.88 -9.00
CA PRO A 83 -5.06 -13.49 -7.87
C PRO A 83 -5.61 -12.42 -6.92
N THR A 84 -6.58 -12.79 -6.10
CA THR A 84 -7.07 -11.90 -5.05
C THR A 84 -6.03 -11.73 -3.94
N ALA A 85 -6.11 -10.65 -3.17
CA ALA A 85 -5.27 -10.47 -1.98
C ALA A 85 -5.34 -11.68 -1.03
N GLN A 86 -6.56 -12.21 -0.79
CA GLN A 86 -6.76 -13.40 0.04
C GLN A 86 -6.12 -14.66 -0.58
N GLY A 87 -6.24 -14.86 -1.90
CA GLY A 87 -5.61 -16.01 -2.56
C GLY A 87 -4.09 -16.02 -2.39
N VAL A 88 -3.45 -14.86 -2.56
CA VAL A 88 -2.01 -14.69 -2.35
C VAL A 88 -1.62 -14.93 -0.89
N TRP A 89 -2.40 -14.41 0.06
CA TRP A 89 -2.15 -14.64 1.48
C TRP A 89 -2.31 -16.10 1.87
N ASN A 90 -3.35 -16.79 1.39
CA ASN A 90 -3.57 -18.21 1.65
C ASN A 90 -2.37 -19.04 1.16
N GLU A 91 -1.86 -18.77 -0.04
CA GLU A 91 -0.67 -19.44 -0.56
C GLU A 91 0.56 -19.19 0.32
N CYS A 92 0.80 -17.93 0.69
CA CYS A 92 1.91 -17.56 1.55
C CYS A 92 1.82 -18.21 2.95
N LEU A 93 0.64 -18.16 3.58
CA LEU A 93 0.40 -18.67 4.93
C LEU A 93 0.31 -20.20 4.98
N HIS A 94 0.04 -20.84 3.85
CA HIS A 94 0.19 -22.29 3.70
C HIS A 94 1.68 -22.68 3.72
N ARG A 95 2.52 -21.95 3.00
CA ARG A 95 3.96 -22.24 2.90
C ARG A 95 4.75 -21.85 4.15
N TYR A 96 4.35 -20.76 4.82
CA TYR A 96 5.08 -20.16 5.94
C TYR A 96 4.15 -19.84 7.13
N PRO A 97 3.49 -20.85 7.72
CA PRO A 97 2.56 -20.63 8.83
C PRO A 97 3.31 -20.10 10.07
N HIS A 98 2.74 -19.09 10.75
CA HIS A 98 3.30 -18.47 11.96
C HIS A 98 4.63 -17.73 11.79
N GLU A 99 5.12 -17.58 10.55
CA GLU A 99 6.35 -16.87 10.24
C GLU A 99 6.09 -15.48 9.65
N LEU A 100 4.95 -15.29 8.99
CA LEU A 100 4.67 -14.09 8.21
C LEU A 100 4.13 -12.95 9.07
N THR A 101 4.72 -11.78 8.90
CA THR A 101 4.18 -10.50 9.37
C THR A 101 3.48 -9.79 8.22
N LEU A 102 2.21 -9.42 8.42
CA LEU A 102 1.48 -8.59 7.47
C LEU A 102 1.69 -7.12 7.81
N ILE A 103 2.20 -6.34 6.86
CA ILE A 103 2.34 -4.89 6.97
C ILE A 103 1.26 -4.23 6.11
N THR A 104 0.42 -3.39 6.71
CA THR A 104 -0.65 -2.68 6.01
C THR A 104 -0.36 -1.18 5.97
N LEU A 105 -0.33 -0.62 4.76
CA LEU A 105 -0.06 0.81 4.49
C LEU A 105 -1.29 1.54 3.92
N GLY A 106 -2.41 0.82 3.80
CA GLY A 106 -3.68 1.33 3.29
C GLY A 106 -4.86 0.85 4.14
N PRO A 107 -6.10 1.12 3.71
CA PRO A 107 -7.30 0.68 4.42
C PRO A 107 -7.32 -0.84 4.66
N LEU A 108 -7.85 -1.24 5.81
CA LEU A 108 -7.82 -2.63 6.29
C LEU A 108 -8.83 -3.57 5.59
N THR A 109 -9.46 -3.13 4.50
CA THR A 109 -10.56 -3.82 3.81
C THR A 109 -10.18 -5.23 3.36
N ASN A 110 -8.98 -5.45 2.82
CA ASN A 110 -8.52 -6.78 2.43
C ASN A 110 -8.48 -7.73 3.63
N LEU A 111 -7.87 -7.30 4.73
CA LEU A 111 -7.71 -8.11 5.95
C LEU A 111 -9.07 -8.40 6.60
N ALA A 112 -9.92 -7.39 6.72
CA ALA A 112 -11.27 -7.53 7.23
C ALA A 112 -12.13 -8.46 6.36
N THR A 113 -11.96 -8.42 5.04
CA THR A 113 -12.65 -9.32 4.10
C THR A 113 -12.16 -10.75 4.26
N ALA A 114 -10.85 -10.96 4.36
CA ALA A 114 -10.27 -12.29 4.55
C ALA A 114 -10.70 -12.91 5.89
N LEU A 115 -10.70 -12.12 6.98
CA LEU A 115 -11.22 -12.55 8.29
C LEU A 115 -12.69 -12.98 8.26
N ALA A 116 -13.52 -12.30 7.46
CA ALA A 116 -14.93 -12.63 7.33
C ALA A 116 -15.19 -13.85 6.43
N ARG A 117 -14.37 -14.06 5.40
CA ARG A 117 -14.52 -15.16 4.44
C ARG A 117 -13.91 -16.45 4.94
N GLU A 118 -12.65 -16.40 5.38
CA GLU A 118 -11.87 -17.57 5.78
C GLU A 118 -10.82 -17.16 6.83
N PRO A 119 -11.19 -17.13 8.12
CA PRO A 119 -10.30 -16.65 9.17
C PRO A 119 -9.13 -17.60 9.49
N SER A 120 -9.25 -18.90 9.18
CA SER A 120 -8.29 -19.92 9.60
C SER A 120 -6.85 -19.67 9.08
N PRO A 121 -6.63 -19.41 7.77
CA PRO A 121 -5.31 -19.02 7.28
C PRO A 121 -4.78 -17.75 7.95
N ILE A 122 -5.61 -16.71 8.05
CA ILE A 122 -5.21 -15.39 8.57
C ILE A 122 -4.74 -15.45 10.03
N ARG A 123 -5.33 -16.34 10.84
CA ARG A 123 -4.90 -16.58 12.23
C ARG A 123 -3.49 -17.16 12.35
N LYS A 124 -2.88 -17.61 11.25
CA LYS A 124 -1.48 -18.07 11.20
C LYS A 124 -0.49 -16.93 10.98
N LEU A 125 -0.93 -15.68 10.89
CA LEU A 125 -0.02 -14.54 10.88
C LEU A 125 0.73 -14.45 12.21
N ARG A 126 2.05 -14.23 12.14
CA ARG A 126 2.88 -13.97 13.31
C ARG A 126 2.52 -12.63 13.97
N ALA A 127 2.32 -11.62 13.13
CA ALA A 127 2.03 -10.25 13.54
C ALA A 127 1.30 -9.50 12.42
N VAL A 128 0.52 -8.49 12.80
CA VAL A 128 -0.01 -7.47 11.89
C VAL A 128 0.52 -6.11 12.33
N ILE A 129 1.24 -5.41 11.46
CA ILE A 129 1.71 -4.06 11.70
C ILE A 129 0.95 -3.14 10.75
N SER A 130 0.10 -2.28 11.30
CA SER A 130 -0.78 -1.43 10.50
C SER A 130 -0.46 0.04 10.69
N MET A 131 -0.12 0.72 9.60
CA MET A 131 -0.08 2.18 9.56
C MET A 131 -1.51 2.72 9.56
N GLY A 132 -1.89 3.39 10.64
CA GLY A 132 -3.20 4.03 10.73
C GLY A 132 -3.60 4.40 12.14
N GLY A 133 -4.55 5.33 12.22
CA GLY A 133 -5.04 5.90 13.46
C GLY A 133 -4.30 7.15 13.92
N ALA A 134 -4.89 7.85 14.88
CA ALA A 134 -4.35 9.02 15.56
C ALA A 134 -4.85 8.96 17.00
N LEU A 135 -3.95 8.87 17.98
CA LEU A 135 -4.31 8.58 19.38
C LEU A 135 -4.28 9.83 20.25
N ALA A 136 -3.16 10.54 20.25
CA ALA A 136 -2.93 11.77 21.02
C ALA A 136 -2.71 12.99 20.10
N VAL A 137 -2.91 12.83 18.80
CA VAL A 137 -2.81 13.90 17.80
C VAL A 137 -4.10 13.98 16.96
N PRO A 138 -4.39 15.13 16.33
CA PRO A 138 -5.50 15.23 15.38
C PRO A 138 -5.34 14.29 14.18
N GLY A 139 -6.45 13.85 13.62
CA GLY A 139 -6.48 13.13 12.35
C GLY A 139 -6.11 14.01 11.14
N ASN A 140 -5.82 13.37 10.01
CA ASN A 140 -5.43 14.04 8.76
C ASN A 140 -6.56 14.15 7.73
N VAL A 141 -7.69 13.47 7.92
CA VAL A 141 -8.91 13.65 7.10
C VAL A 141 -9.93 14.52 7.82
N THR A 142 -10.18 14.19 9.09
CA THR A 142 -10.95 15.02 10.02
C THR A 142 -10.13 15.18 11.29
N PRO A 143 -10.44 16.14 12.18
CA PRO A 143 -9.76 16.25 13.46
C PRO A 143 -9.76 14.95 14.28
N ALA A 144 -10.73 14.04 14.04
CA ALA A 144 -10.88 12.78 14.76
C ALA A 144 -10.44 11.53 13.98
N ALA A 145 -10.02 11.64 12.71
CA ALA A 145 -9.79 10.46 11.88
C ALA A 145 -8.57 10.56 10.97
N GLU A 146 -7.73 9.52 11.05
CA GLU A 146 -6.66 9.23 10.09
C GLU A 146 -7.22 8.51 8.86
N PHE A 147 -6.65 8.79 7.68
CA PHE A 147 -7.14 8.35 6.37
C PHE A 147 -7.41 6.85 6.24
N ASN A 148 -6.48 5.97 6.58
CA ASN A 148 -6.66 4.53 6.41
C ASN A 148 -7.82 3.99 7.27
N ILE A 149 -8.01 4.54 8.46
CA ILE A 149 -9.15 4.22 9.33
C ILE A 149 -10.43 4.86 8.80
N PHE A 150 -10.38 6.11 8.34
CA PHE A 150 -11.53 6.84 7.79
C PHE A 150 -12.08 6.21 6.50
N ALA A 151 -11.20 5.71 5.63
CA ALA A 151 -11.56 5.13 4.34
C ALA A 151 -12.39 3.84 4.49
N ASP A 152 -12.14 3.04 5.54
CA ASP A 152 -12.98 1.89 5.87
C ASP A 152 -13.02 1.62 7.39
N PRO A 153 -13.84 2.37 8.14
CA PRO A 153 -13.90 2.26 9.59
C PRO A 153 -14.48 0.91 10.05
N HIS A 154 -15.34 0.29 9.24
CA HIS A 154 -15.90 -1.02 9.53
C HIS A 154 -14.85 -2.12 9.38
N ALA A 155 -13.96 -2.01 8.39
CA ALA A 155 -12.82 -2.91 8.28
C ALA A 155 -11.85 -2.73 9.45
N ALA A 156 -11.53 -1.49 9.81
CA ALA A 156 -10.69 -1.18 10.96
C ALA A 156 -11.24 -1.76 12.26
N GLN A 157 -12.54 -1.57 12.52
CA GLN A 157 -13.23 -2.14 13.68
C GLN A 157 -13.13 -3.67 13.71
N ARG A 158 -13.42 -4.34 12.57
CA ARG A 158 -13.34 -5.81 12.48
C ARG A 158 -11.94 -6.33 12.77
N VAL A 159 -10.91 -5.68 12.23
CA VAL A 159 -9.51 -6.08 12.46
C VAL A 159 -9.11 -5.84 13.91
N ALA A 160 -9.47 -4.68 14.49
CA ALA A 160 -9.17 -4.39 15.90
C ALA A 160 -9.82 -5.41 16.86
N GLN A 161 -11.02 -5.92 16.51
CA GLN A 161 -11.74 -6.91 17.31
C GLN A 161 -11.38 -8.37 16.98
N SER A 162 -10.48 -8.61 16.03
CA SER A 162 -10.22 -9.95 15.49
C SER A 162 -9.41 -10.88 16.41
N GLY A 163 -8.75 -10.33 17.42
CA GLY A 163 -7.79 -11.04 18.26
C GLY A 163 -6.45 -11.34 17.57
N LEU A 164 -6.18 -10.78 16.39
CA LEU A 164 -4.86 -10.86 15.77
C LEU A 164 -3.81 -10.09 16.59
N PRO A 165 -2.53 -10.52 16.56
CA PRO A 165 -1.42 -9.78 17.17
C PRO A 165 -1.15 -8.47 16.40
N LEU A 166 -2.00 -7.47 16.63
CA LEU A 166 -2.03 -6.18 15.92
C LEU A 166 -1.21 -5.12 16.66
N THR A 167 -0.30 -4.48 15.92
CA THR A 167 0.38 -3.25 16.32
C THR A 167 -0.04 -2.12 15.39
N LEU A 168 -0.53 -1.01 15.97
CA LEU A 168 -0.82 0.20 15.22
C LEU A 168 0.41 1.11 15.19
N VAL A 169 0.67 1.69 14.02
CA VAL A 169 1.65 2.77 13.81
C VAL A 169 0.84 4.02 13.43
N PRO A 170 0.40 4.82 14.41
CA PRO A 170 -0.48 5.95 14.18
C PRO A 170 0.28 7.21 13.74
N LEU A 171 -0.46 8.28 13.41
CA LEU A 171 0.10 9.60 13.08
C LEU A 171 1.00 10.16 14.19
N ASP A 172 0.77 9.79 15.45
CA ASP A 172 1.59 10.16 16.61
C ASP A 172 3.07 9.84 16.39
N VAL A 173 3.36 8.73 15.69
CA VAL A 173 4.72 8.31 15.34
C VAL A 173 5.09 8.79 13.94
N GLY A 174 4.18 8.63 12.96
CA GLY A 174 4.46 8.92 11.56
C GLY A 174 4.80 10.39 11.30
N THR A 175 4.17 11.33 12.02
CA THR A 175 4.40 12.77 11.85
C THR A 175 5.72 13.26 12.44
N GLN A 176 6.40 12.46 13.25
CA GLN A 176 7.73 12.78 13.77
C GLN A 176 8.84 12.58 12.72
N VAL A 177 8.58 11.80 11.67
CA VAL A 177 9.56 11.48 10.63
C VAL A 177 9.24 12.32 9.38
N ALA A 178 10.04 13.36 9.15
CA ALA A 178 9.88 14.24 8.00
C ALA A 178 11.06 14.14 7.03
N LEU A 179 10.75 14.05 5.73
CA LEU A 179 11.75 14.18 4.67
C LEU A 179 11.78 15.63 4.17
N THR A 180 12.80 16.38 4.56
CA THR A 180 12.91 17.79 4.20
C THR A 180 13.35 17.97 2.74
N ARG A 181 13.06 19.14 2.15
CA ARG A 181 13.53 19.50 0.81
C ARG A 181 15.04 19.38 0.67
N ASP A 182 15.80 19.78 1.68
CA ASP A 182 17.26 19.67 1.65
C ASP A 182 17.74 18.22 1.75
N ALA A 183 17.04 17.36 2.50
CA ALA A 183 17.31 15.92 2.48
C ALA A 183 17.08 15.32 1.09
N ILE A 184 15.98 15.69 0.42
CA ILE A 184 15.71 15.27 -0.96
C ILE A 184 16.81 15.74 -1.90
N ARG A 185 17.19 17.02 -1.85
CA ARG A 185 18.27 17.57 -2.69
C ARG A 185 19.57 16.81 -2.53
N ARG A 186 19.95 16.46 -1.30
CA ARG A 186 21.14 15.65 -1.02
C ARG A 186 21.04 14.26 -1.64
N LEU A 187 19.92 13.56 -1.42
CA LEU A 187 19.69 12.22 -1.99
C LEU A 187 19.74 12.23 -3.51
N THR A 188 19.19 13.26 -4.16
CA THR A 188 19.13 13.36 -5.62
C THR A 188 20.43 13.87 -6.25
N ALA A 189 21.25 14.62 -5.50
CA ALA A 189 22.56 15.09 -5.99
C ALA A 189 23.51 13.91 -6.24
N GLU A 190 23.46 12.88 -5.39
CA GLU A 190 24.25 11.66 -5.51
C GLU A 190 23.79 10.72 -6.65
N THR A 191 22.58 10.92 -7.20
CA THR A 191 21.96 10.06 -8.22
C THR A 191 21.96 10.65 -9.64
N THR A 192 22.80 11.67 -9.91
CA THR A 192 22.82 12.38 -11.20
C THR A 192 23.55 11.67 -12.35
N ASP A 193 23.68 10.34 -12.32
CA ASP A 193 24.15 9.58 -13.47
C ASP A 193 23.19 8.43 -13.84
N PRO A 194 22.35 8.61 -14.88
CA PRO A 194 21.52 7.52 -15.42
C PRO A 194 22.33 6.39 -16.07
N SER A 195 23.66 6.46 -16.08
CA SER A 195 24.57 5.42 -16.56
C SER A 195 25.34 4.65 -15.48
N VAL A 196 25.09 4.85 -14.18
CA VAL A 196 25.70 4.02 -13.12
C VAL A 196 24.99 2.67 -13.01
N SER A 197 25.34 1.82 -13.98
CA SER A 197 25.68 0.41 -13.89
C SER A 197 25.34 -0.30 -12.57
N THR A 198 24.51 -1.32 -12.74
CA THR A 198 24.57 -2.60 -12.02
C THR A 198 25.98 -3.03 -11.64
N SER A 199 26.35 -2.89 -10.37
CA SER A 199 27.16 -3.89 -9.68
C SER A 199 27.07 -3.67 -8.17
N ARG A 200 26.31 -4.54 -7.50
CA ARG A 200 26.57 -5.11 -6.18
C ARG A 200 25.61 -6.27 -5.95
#